data_AF-A0A7X8ZYU1-F1
#
_entry.id   AF-A0A7X8ZYU1-F1
#
_cell.length_a   1.000
_cell.length_b   1.000
_cell.length_c   1.000
_cell.angle_alpha   90.00
_cell.angle_beta   90.00
_cell.angle_gamma   90.00
#
_symmetry.space_group_name_H-M   'P 1'
#
loop_
_entity.id
_entity.type
_entity.pdbx_description
1 polymer ?
#
loop_
_entity_poly.entity_id
_entity_poly.type
_entity_poly.pdbx_seq_one_letter_code
_entity_poly.pdbx_strand_id
1 'polypeptide(L)'
;RMNVPERRPHAKGSGAFGTFTVTEDVSQYTKAAVFQPGVETEMLARFSTVAGELGSPDTWRDLRGFALKFYTSEGNFDLVGNHTPIFFVRDSMKFPHFIRSQKRLPENGLRDNTMQWDFWTQNPESAHQVAYLMGQRGLPKTWRNMNGYGSHTYMWVNEAGEKFWVKYHFLTNQGMKFLSNEEAERLAGADADYHRRDLYDAIARGDNPSWDLWVQIMPFEDAKTYRINPFDLTKIWPKADYPRMKVGTMELNRNPANFFAEIEQAAFSPGNMVPGVGMSPDKMLLGRNFAYADAQRYRIGTNFQQLPVNRPIVDVHSYNFEGNMWYEHTGHRRPYVPNSFGDSWSDEEGIVDESWENDGELVRQAYTLREDDGDFNQAGTLVREVMDDAQRDELVETVAGSLETVIEPVLSNAFQYSKNIDEDIGQRVEKAARSVTTQTDQQPGGDPLDNQR
;
A
#
# COMPACT_ATOMS: atom_id res chain seq x y z
N ARG A 1 -13.71 -17.64 -22.66
CA ARG A 1 -12.51 -17.55 -21.80
C ARG A 1 -11.94 -16.12 -21.81
N MET A 2 -12.81 -15.08 -21.86
CA MET A 2 -12.36 -13.68 -21.87
C MET A 2 -12.04 -13.20 -20.45
N ASN A 3 -12.91 -13.50 -19.49
CA ASN A 3 -12.70 -13.15 -18.09
C ASN A 3 -11.51 -13.92 -17.51
N VAL A 4 -10.70 -13.22 -16.73
CA VAL A 4 -9.68 -13.76 -15.83
C VAL A 4 -10.09 -13.50 -14.39
N PRO A 5 -9.56 -14.23 -13.39
CA PRO A 5 -9.80 -13.90 -12.00
C PRO A 5 -9.45 -12.43 -11.71
N GLU A 6 -10.29 -11.73 -10.97
CA GLU A 6 -9.95 -10.38 -10.52
C GLU A 6 -8.83 -10.42 -9.47
N ARG A 7 -8.18 -9.28 -9.23
CA ARG A 7 -7.18 -9.16 -8.15
C ARG A 7 -7.85 -9.30 -6.79
N ARG A 8 -7.14 -9.92 -5.85
CA ARG A 8 -7.52 -9.97 -4.43
C ARG A 8 -6.37 -9.47 -3.56
N PRO A 9 -6.50 -8.29 -2.91
CA PRO A 9 -7.51 -7.23 -3.10
C PRO A 9 -7.22 -6.35 -4.34
N HIS A 10 -7.81 -5.15 -4.40
CA HIS A 10 -7.56 -4.13 -5.43
C HIS A 10 -8.09 -4.45 -6.84
N ALA A 11 -9.24 -5.12 -6.92
CA ALA A 11 -9.89 -5.47 -8.19
C ALA A 11 -10.25 -4.22 -9.01
N LYS A 12 -11.04 -3.30 -8.44
CA LYS A 12 -11.46 -2.07 -9.13
C LYS A 12 -10.31 -1.06 -9.21
N GLY A 13 -9.91 -0.71 -10.43
CA GLY A 13 -8.88 0.29 -10.65
C GLY A 13 -8.74 0.72 -12.11
N SER A 14 -7.85 1.67 -12.34
CA SER A 14 -7.37 2.08 -13.67
C SER A 14 -5.90 2.47 -13.59
N GLY A 15 -5.30 2.81 -14.72
CA GLY A 15 -3.92 3.26 -14.74
C GLY A 15 -3.60 4.07 -15.98
N ALA A 16 -2.39 4.60 -15.98
CA ALA A 16 -1.82 5.35 -17.08
C ALA A 16 -0.31 5.20 -17.09
N PHE A 17 0.28 5.40 -18.26
CA PHE A 17 1.71 5.49 -18.45
C PHE A 17 2.17 6.94 -18.25
N GLY A 18 3.45 7.07 -17.99
CA GLY A 18 4.07 8.34 -17.72
C GLY A 18 5.58 8.23 -17.64
N THR A 19 6.17 9.26 -17.05
CA THR A 19 7.61 9.41 -16.93
C THR A 19 7.97 9.84 -15.51
N PHE A 20 9.01 9.27 -14.94
CA PHE A 20 9.66 9.77 -13.73
C PHE A 20 10.99 10.43 -14.10
N THR A 21 11.18 11.67 -13.65
CA THR A 21 12.40 12.46 -13.88
C THR A 21 13.07 12.76 -12.54
N VAL A 22 14.34 12.38 -12.39
CA VAL A 22 15.15 12.72 -11.22
C VAL A 22 15.55 14.19 -11.29
N THR A 23 15.25 14.96 -10.24
CA THR A 23 15.56 16.40 -10.17
C THR A 23 16.61 16.74 -9.12
N GLU A 24 16.83 15.85 -8.15
CA GLU A 24 17.78 16.05 -7.05
C GLU A 24 18.77 14.88 -7.01
N ASP A 25 19.97 15.15 -6.50
CA ASP A 25 21.01 14.14 -6.37
C ASP A 25 20.89 13.38 -5.04
N VAL A 26 20.55 12.10 -5.14
CA VAL A 26 20.48 11.15 -4.02
C VAL A 26 21.49 10.00 -4.16
N SER A 27 22.48 10.12 -5.05
CA SER A 27 23.48 9.08 -5.34
C SER A 27 24.30 8.68 -4.11
N GLN A 28 24.46 9.61 -3.14
CA GLN A 28 25.10 9.33 -1.86
C GLN A 28 24.36 8.26 -1.02
N TYR A 29 23.08 7.99 -1.32
CA TYR A 29 22.25 7.05 -0.56
C TYR A 29 21.93 5.78 -1.35
N THR A 30 21.85 5.84 -2.68
CA THR A 30 21.49 4.69 -3.52
C THR A 30 22.26 4.67 -4.84
N LYS A 31 22.71 3.48 -5.24
CA LYS A 31 23.28 3.22 -6.57
C LYS A 31 22.23 2.88 -7.63
N ALA A 32 20.94 2.85 -7.27
CA ALA A 32 19.89 2.45 -8.20
C ALA A 32 19.82 3.36 -9.42
N ALA A 33 19.92 2.79 -10.62
CA ALA A 33 19.96 3.54 -11.87
C ALA A 33 18.77 4.50 -12.06
N VAL A 34 17.57 4.10 -11.61
CA VAL A 34 16.34 4.89 -11.69
C VAL A 34 16.37 6.20 -10.88
N PHE A 35 17.27 6.30 -9.89
CA PHE A 35 17.40 7.47 -9.01
C PHE A 35 18.68 8.27 -9.24
N GLN A 36 19.45 7.97 -10.30
CA GLN A 36 20.66 8.72 -10.61
C GLN A 36 20.32 10.10 -11.21
N PRO A 37 21.15 11.14 -10.98
CA PRO A 37 20.85 12.51 -11.40
C PRO A 37 20.54 12.64 -12.88
N GLY A 38 19.43 13.30 -13.21
CA GLY A 38 19.02 13.57 -14.59
C GLY A 38 18.46 12.37 -15.36
N VAL A 39 18.31 11.20 -14.71
CA VAL A 39 17.68 10.04 -15.32
C VAL A 39 16.18 10.28 -15.51
N GLU A 40 15.72 9.97 -16.71
CA GLU A 40 14.31 9.89 -17.08
C GLU A 40 13.93 8.43 -17.29
N THR A 41 12.84 7.97 -16.67
CA THR A 41 12.40 6.57 -16.73
C THR A 41 10.93 6.48 -17.10
N GLU A 42 10.61 5.71 -18.14
CA GLU A 42 9.21 5.37 -18.47
C GLU A 42 8.61 4.57 -17.30
N MET A 43 7.34 4.83 -17.01
CA MET A 43 6.64 4.17 -15.92
C MET A 43 5.18 3.90 -16.20
N LEU A 44 4.63 2.95 -15.46
CA LEU A 44 3.19 2.65 -15.38
C LEU A 44 2.71 2.86 -13.94
N ALA A 45 1.62 3.61 -13.79
CA ALA A 45 0.89 3.71 -12.53
C ALA A 45 -0.48 3.02 -12.63
N ARG A 46 -0.84 2.25 -11.60
CA ARG A 46 -2.20 1.73 -11.40
C ARG A 46 -2.75 2.18 -10.05
N PHE A 47 -3.91 2.83 -10.09
CA PHE A 47 -4.69 3.21 -8.92
C PHE A 47 -5.90 2.29 -8.76
N SER A 48 -6.35 2.11 -7.52
CA SER A 48 -7.45 1.18 -7.23
C SER A 48 -8.09 1.45 -5.88
N THR A 49 -9.31 0.99 -5.65
CA THR A 49 -9.83 0.73 -4.29
C THR A 49 -9.23 -0.58 -3.76
N VAL A 50 -9.71 -1.15 -2.65
CA VAL A 50 -9.18 -2.39 -2.04
C VAL A 50 -10.23 -3.47 -1.95
N ALA A 51 -11.34 -3.20 -1.25
CA ALA A 51 -12.31 -4.20 -0.85
C ALA A 51 -13.24 -4.62 -2.00
N GLY A 52 -13.67 -3.65 -2.81
CA GLY A 52 -14.66 -3.87 -3.86
C GLY A 52 -14.16 -4.75 -5.01
N GLU A 53 -15.09 -5.48 -5.63
CA GLU A 53 -14.89 -6.29 -6.84
C GLU A 53 -14.81 -5.44 -8.11
N LEU A 54 -14.58 -6.03 -9.28
CA LEU A 54 -14.37 -5.34 -10.57
C LEU A 54 -15.41 -4.27 -10.93
N GLY A 55 -16.68 -4.46 -10.55
CA GLY A 55 -17.78 -3.53 -10.85
C GLY A 55 -18.16 -2.60 -9.70
N SER A 56 -17.40 -2.62 -8.59
CA SER A 56 -17.71 -1.78 -7.42
C SER A 56 -17.51 -0.28 -7.72
N PRO A 57 -18.25 0.61 -7.04
CA PRO A 57 -18.07 2.06 -7.21
C PRO A 57 -16.69 2.57 -6.77
N ASP A 58 -16.12 3.47 -7.57
CA ASP A 58 -14.81 4.11 -7.31
C ASP A 58 -14.80 4.97 -6.04
N THR A 59 -15.96 5.49 -5.62
CA THR A 59 -16.13 6.46 -4.54
C THR A 59 -16.48 5.84 -3.19
N TRP A 60 -16.41 4.52 -3.02
CA TRP A 60 -16.56 3.93 -1.68
C TRP A 60 -15.42 4.34 -0.74
N ARG A 61 -15.73 4.59 0.54
CA ARG A 61 -14.71 4.82 1.57
C ARG A 61 -13.82 3.58 1.69
N ASP A 62 -12.55 3.75 1.37
CA ASP A 62 -11.59 2.64 1.29
C ASP A 62 -10.17 3.19 1.21
N LEU A 63 -9.16 2.34 1.40
CA LEU A 63 -7.83 2.69 0.94
C LEU A 63 -7.79 2.82 -0.58
N ARG A 64 -6.86 3.64 -1.09
CA ARG A 64 -6.49 3.64 -2.51
C ARG A 64 -5.10 3.06 -2.72
N GLY A 65 -4.99 2.12 -3.65
CA GLY A 65 -3.71 1.61 -4.17
C GLY A 65 -3.00 2.66 -5.02
N PHE A 66 -1.67 2.68 -4.92
CA PHE A 66 -0.78 3.57 -5.65
C PHE A 66 0.42 2.74 -6.15
N ALA A 67 0.16 1.86 -7.12
CA ALA A 67 1.15 0.90 -7.60
C ALA A 67 1.92 1.48 -8.79
N LEU A 68 3.24 1.55 -8.68
CA LEU A 68 4.12 2.11 -9.70
C LEU A 68 5.09 1.04 -10.19
N LYS A 69 5.34 1.02 -11.50
CA LYS A 69 6.37 0.21 -12.17
C LYS A 69 7.25 1.15 -12.98
N PHE A 70 8.54 1.11 -12.74
CA PHE A 70 9.56 1.87 -13.45
C PHE A 70 10.32 0.91 -14.37
N TYR A 71 10.36 1.21 -15.67
CA TYR A 71 11.08 0.41 -16.66
C TYR A 71 12.53 0.87 -16.72
N THR A 72 13.35 0.39 -15.79
CA THR A 72 14.73 0.88 -15.59
C THR A 72 15.72 0.19 -16.54
N SER A 73 16.92 0.75 -16.64
CA SER A 73 18.05 0.14 -17.37
C SER A 73 18.62 -1.13 -16.72
N GLU A 74 18.14 -1.51 -15.54
CA GLU A 74 18.59 -2.68 -14.78
C GLU A 74 17.43 -3.65 -14.44
N GLY A 75 16.30 -3.51 -15.13
CA GLY A 75 15.09 -4.30 -14.92
C GLY A 75 13.89 -3.46 -14.47
N ASN A 76 12.77 -4.11 -14.18
CA ASN A 76 11.59 -3.42 -13.68
C ASN A 76 11.70 -3.22 -12.17
N PHE A 77 11.60 -1.98 -11.70
CA PHE A 77 11.43 -1.67 -10.28
C PHE A 77 9.96 -1.39 -9.98
N ASP A 78 9.36 -2.10 -9.02
CA ASP A 78 7.97 -1.87 -8.64
C ASP A 78 7.87 -1.32 -7.22
N LEU A 79 7.35 -0.10 -7.10
CA LEU A 79 6.96 0.48 -5.82
C LEU A 79 5.46 0.37 -5.63
N VAL A 80 5.03 -0.67 -4.91
CA VAL A 80 3.62 -1.03 -4.78
C VAL A 80 3.03 -0.41 -3.52
N GLY A 81 2.66 0.86 -3.62
CA GLY A 81 2.21 1.68 -2.51
C GLY A 81 0.70 1.78 -2.32
N ASN A 82 0.30 2.63 -1.37
CA ASN A 82 -1.07 3.08 -1.13
C ASN A 82 -1.11 4.60 -0.94
N HIS A 83 -2.29 5.20 -0.90
CA HIS A 83 -2.49 6.61 -0.56
C HIS A 83 -2.37 6.94 0.94
N THR A 84 -1.85 6.01 1.73
CA THR A 84 -1.61 6.11 3.19
C THR A 84 -0.19 5.69 3.52
N PRO A 85 0.50 6.36 4.48
CA PRO A 85 1.85 5.97 4.89
C PRO A 85 1.91 4.77 5.83
N ILE A 86 0.76 4.25 6.30
CA ILE A 86 0.66 3.11 7.22
C ILE A 86 -0.34 2.06 6.72
N PHE A 87 -0.52 0.98 7.47
CA PHE A 87 -1.52 -0.06 7.19
C PHE A 87 -2.19 -0.58 8.47
N PHE A 88 -3.22 -1.40 8.32
CA PHE A 88 -4.04 -1.90 9.44
C PHE A 88 -3.37 -2.97 10.30
N VAL A 89 -2.39 -3.70 9.76
CA VAL A 89 -1.74 -4.83 10.42
C VAL A 89 -0.24 -4.78 10.20
N ARG A 90 0.51 -5.28 11.18
CA ARG A 90 1.99 -5.32 11.17
C ARG A 90 2.59 -6.72 10.98
N ASP A 91 1.75 -7.72 10.74
CA ASP A 91 2.18 -9.09 10.43
C ASP A 91 1.31 -9.67 9.30
N SER A 92 1.96 -10.22 8.27
CA SER A 92 1.30 -10.72 7.06
C SER A 92 0.31 -11.86 7.32
N MET A 93 0.44 -12.58 8.45
CA MET A 93 -0.48 -13.65 8.82
C MET A 93 -1.91 -13.13 8.98
N LYS A 94 -2.09 -11.90 9.46
CA LYS A 94 -3.40 -11.27 9.64
C LYS A 94 -4.00 -10.73 8.35
N PHE A 95 -3.21 -10.54 7.29
CA PHE A 95 -3.69 -9.91 6.05
C PHE A 95 -4.87 -10.66 5.39
N PRO A 96 -4.87 -12.00 5.25
CA PRO A 96 -6.02 -12.71 4.70
C PRO A 96 -7.28 -12.58 5.57
N HIS A 97 -7.13 -12.47 6.89
CA HIS A 97 -8.25 -12.27 7.81
C HIS A 97 -8.85 -10.87 7.63
N PHE A 98 -7.99 -9.85 7.63
CA PHE A 98 -8.38 -8.47 7.33
C PHE A 98 -9.11 -8.36 5.97
N ILE A 99 -8.53 -8.87 4.88
CA ILE A 99 -9.18 -8.76 3.56
C ILE A 99 -10.52 -9.51 3.51
N ARG A 100 -10.70 -10.59 4.28
CA ARG A 100 -12.01 -11.24 4.42
C ARG A 100 -12.99 -10.38 5.19
N SER A 101 -12.59 -9.76 6.31
CA SER A 101 -13.46 -8.89 7.11
C SER A 101 -13.93 -7.64 6.34
N GLN A 102 -13.12 -7.15 5.41
CA GLN A 102 -13.49 -6.00 4.56
C GLN A 102 -14.42 -6.36 3.39
N LYS A 103 -14.56 -7.64 3.07
CA LYS A 103 -15.34 -8.14 1.92
C LYS A 103 -16.72 -8.60 2.39
N ARG A 104 -17.12 -9.81 2.04
CA ARG A 104 -18.51 -10.26 2.10
C ARG A 104 -18.66 -11.39 3.11
N LEU A 105 -19.76 -11.37 3.87
CA LEU A 105 -20.15 -12.48 4.72
C LEU A 105 -20.41 -13.73 3.87
N PRO A 106 -20.00 -14.92 4.34
CA PRO A 106 -20.20 -16.16 3.60
C PRO A 106 -21.68 -16.58 3.51
N GLU A 107 -22.51 -16.16 4.47
CA GLU A 107 -23.92 -16.54 4.53
C GLU A 107 -24.76 -15.87 3.44
N ASN A 108 -24.60 -14.55 3.26
CA ASN A 108 -25.48 -13.74 2.42
C ASN A 108 -24.76 -12.95 1.32
N GLY A 109 -23.42 -12.99 1.29
CA GLY A 109 -22.63 -12.28 0.28
C GLY A 109 -22.64 -10.75 0.42
N LEU A 110 -23.08 -10.18 1.56
CA LEU A 110 -23.09 -8.74 1.81
C LEU A 110 -21.84 -8.28 2.55
N ARG A 111 -21.43 -7.02 2.33
CA ARG A 111 -20.51 -6.35 3.27
C ARG A 111 -21.26 -6.09 4.57
N ASP A 112 -20.53 -6.11 5.68
CA ASP A 112 -21.10 -5.95 7.01
C ASP A 112 -20.17 -5.10 7.88
N ASN A 113 -20.72 -4.09 8.54
CA ASN A 113 -19.96 -3.24 9.44
C ASN A 113 -19.65 -3.95 10.75
N THR A 114 -20.50 -4.89 11.22
CA THR A 114 -20.17 -5.69 12.42
C THR A 114 -18.89 -6.48 12.17
N MET A 115 -18.81 -7.24 11.07
CA MET A 115 -17.61 -7.99 10.69
C MET A 115 -16.35 -7.12 10.56
N GLN A 116 -16.46 -5.91 10.00
CA GLN A 116 -15.32 -5.00 9.86
C GLN A 116 -14.83 -4.47 11.22
N TRP A 117 -15.75 -3.96 12.03
CA TRP A 117 -15.44 -3.41 13.36
C TRP A 117 -15.02 -4.49 14.36
N ASP A 118 -15.54 -5.71 14.24
CA ASP A 118 -15.08 -6.84 15.06
C ASP A 118 -13.60 -7.11 14.79
N PHE A 119 -13.20 -7.23 13.53
CA PHE A 119 -11.79 -7.40 13.20
C PHE A 119 -10.92 -6.24 13.72
N TRP A 120 -11.32 -4.99 13.49
CA TRP A 120 -10.52 -3.84 13.91
C TRP A 120 -10.38 -3.73 15.43
N THR A 121 -11.49 -3.89 16.17
CA THR A 121 -11.48 -3.77 17.63
C THR A 121 -10.75 -4.92 18.31
N GLN A 122 -10.70 -6.11 17.70
CA GLN A 122 -9.89 -7.24 18.17
C GLN A 122 -8.42 -7.20 17.70
N ASN A 123 -8.04 -6.22 16.86
CA ASN A 123 -6.67 -6.02 16.38
C ASN A 123 -6.29 -4.53 16.56
N PRO A 124 -5.99 -4.09 17.81
CA PRO A 124 -5.80 -2.69 18.15
C PRO A 124 -4.67 -2.02 17.36
N GLU A 125 -3.70 -2.78 16.83
CA GLU A 125 -2.68 -2.27 15.91
C GLU A 125 -3.24 -1.52 14.68
N SER A 126 -4.53 -1.71 14.37
CA SER A 126 -5.25 -1.05 13.28
C SER A 126 -5.62 0.41 13.54
N ALA A 127 -5.57 0.89 14.79
CA ALA A 127 -6.11 2.19 15.22
C ALA A 127 -5.64 3.38 14.39
N HIS A 128 -4.34 3.44 14.10
CA HIS A 128 -3.78 4.53 13.31
C HIS A 128 -4.36 4.55 11.89
N GLN A 129 -4.48 3.39 11.25
CA GLN A 129 -5.02 3.31 9.90
C GLN A 129 -6.55 3.47 9.88
N VAL A 130 -7.28 3.00 10.89
CA VAL A 130 -8.72 3.24 11.01
C VAL A 130 -9.00 4.73 11.16
N ALA A 131 -8.27 5.44 12.03
CA ALA A 131 -8.40 6.89 12.18
C ALA A 131 -8.11 7.64 10.85
N TYR A 132 -7.07 7.21 10.11
CA TYR A 132 -6.77 7.78 8.79
C TYR A 132 -7.87 7.50 7.76
N LEU A 133 -8.41 6.27 7.73
CA LEU A 133 -9.47 5.85 6.81
C LEU A 133 -10.79 6.56 7.09
N MET A 134 -11.14 6.75 8.36
CA MET A 134 -12.40 7.37 8.76
C MET A 134 -12.35 8.91 8.68
N GLY A 135 -11.16 9.51 8.68
CA GLY A 135 -11.00 10.92 8.33
C GLY A 135 -11.27 11.21 6.83
N GLN A 136 -11.21 12.48 6.43
CA GLN A 136 -11.48 12.94 5.06
C GLN A 136 -10.72 12.18 3.96
N ARG A 137 -9.51 11.71 4.27
CA ARG A 137 -8.62 11.05 3.30
C ARG A 137 -9.12 9.69 2.83
N GLY A 138 -10.08 9.06 3.52
CA GLY A 138 -10.72 7.82 3.05
C GLY A 138 -11.59 7.98 1.80
N LEU A 139 -11.88 9.22 1.40
CA LEU A 139 -12.65 9.57 0.20
C LEU A 139 -11.91 10.63 -0.63
N PRO A 140 -10.78 10.28 -1.28
CA PRO A 140 -10.13 11.22 -2.19
C PRO A 140 -11.07 11.61 -3.33
N LYS A 141 -11.06 12.90 -3.72
CA LYS A 141 -11.93 13.41 -4.79
C LYS A 141 -11.62 12.79 -6.13
N THR A 142 -10.35 12.59 -6.42
CA THR A 142 -9.87 11.90 -7.61
C THR A 142 -8.57 11.20 -7.24
N TRP A 143 -8.11 10.26 -8.07
CA TRP A 143 -6.75 9.73 -7.89
C TRP A 143 -5.67 10.80 -8.08
N ARG A 144 -5.94 11.87 -8.84
CA ARG A 144 -5.00 12.99 -9.03
C ARG A 144 -4.86 13.83 -7.76
N ASN A 145 -5.89 13.88 -6.91
CA ASN A 145 -5.93 14.68 -5.68
C ASN A 145 -5.58 13.89 -4.41
N MET A 146 -4.79 12.81 -4.52
CA MET A 146 -4.30 12.05 -3.37
C MET A 146 -2.77 11.91 -3.43
N ASN A 147 -2.14 11.83 -2.26
CA ASN A 147 -0.74 11.42 -2.16
C ASN A 147 -0.62 9.91 -2.38
N GLY A 148 0.59 9.45 -2.71
CA GLY A 148 1.00 8.06 -2.68
C GLY A 148 2.14 7.85 -1.68
N TYR A 149 2.28 6.64 -1.17
CA TYR A 149 3.32 6.28 -0.22
C TYR A 149 3.74 4.83 -0.45
N GLY A 150 5.03 4.54 -0.28
CA GLY A 150 5.51 3.15 -0.20
C GLY A 150 4.99 2.43 1.05
N SER A 151 4.62 3.20 2.07
CA SER A 151 4.19 2.78 3.41
C SER A 151 5.29 2.07 4.21
N HIS A 152 5.85 1.00 3.67
CA HIS A 152 6.93 0.24 4.28
C HIS A 152 8.23 1.03 4.40
N THR A 153 9.07 0.58 5.32
CA THR A 153 10.50 0.86 5.27
C THR A 153 11.14 -0.02 4.21
N TYR A 154 11.94 0.57 3.34
CA TYR A 154 12.80 -0.11 2.37
C TYR A 154 14.27 0.16 2.71
N MET A 155 15.17 -0.50 2.00
CA MET A 155 16.60 -0.22 2.06
C MET A 155 17.06 0.48 0.80
N TRP A 156 17.96 1.45 0.94
CA TRP A 156 18.84 1.93 -0.12
C TRP A 156 20.28 1.56 0.19
N VAL A 157 21.04 1.20 -0.85
CA VAL A 157 22.47 0.90 -0.77
C VAL A 157 23.20 1.74 -1.80
N ASN A 158 24.20 2.51 -1.37
CA ASN A 158 24.99 3.36 -2.27
C ASN A 158 26.15 2.59 -2.93
N GLU A 159 26.93 3.28 -3.78
CA GLU A 159 28.06 2.68 -4.49
C GLU A 159 29.16 2.15 -3.56
N ALA A 160 29.30 2.73 -2.36
CA ALA A 160 30.26 2.29 -1.35
C ALA A 160 29.75 1.12 -0.49
N GLY A 161 28.52 0.64 -0.73
CA GLY A 161 27.90 -0.42 0.06
C GLY A 161 27.31 0.06 1.39
N GLU A 162 27.23 1.38 1.62
CA GLU A 162 26.58 1.93 2.82
C GLU A 162 25.07 1.81 2.69
N LYS A 163 24.42 1.47 3.81
CA LYS A 163 22.99 1.15 3.86
C LYS A 163 22.20 2.26 4.54
N PHE A 164 20.98 2.46 4.06
CA PHE A 164 20.05 3.43 4.60
C PHE A 164 18.63 2.86 4.60
N TRP A 165 17.85 3.19 5.61
CA TRP A 165 16.42 2.89 5.65
C TRP A 165 15.62 4.03 5.05
N VAL A 166 14.64 3.71 4.20
CA VAL A 166 13.95 4.69 3.37
C VAL A 166 12.43 4.53 3.41
N LYS A 167 11.70 5.66 3.53
CA LYS A 167 10.25 5.76 3.32
C LYS A 167 9.96 6.65 2.12
N TYR A 168 9.11 6.18 1.19
CA TYR A 168 8.73 6.92 -0.02
C TYR A 168 7.42 7.68 0.14
N HIS A 169 7.37 8.93 -0.34
CA HIS A 169 6.20 9.81 -0.35
C HIS A 169 6.03 10.51 -1.70
N PHE A 170 4.98 10.19 -2.43
CA PHE A 170 4.57 10.87 -3.66
C PHE A 170 3.52 11.92 -3.32
N LEU A 171 3.88 13.19 -3.37
CA LEU A 171 3.00 14.29 -3.00
C LEU A 171 2.34 14.87 -4.25
N THR A 172 1.00 14.92 -4.26
CA THR A 172 0.25 15.43 -5.42
C THR A 172 0.53 16.91 -5.65
N ASN A 173 0.84 17.27 -6.90
CA ASN A 173 0.99 18.66 -7.32
C ASN A 173 -0.36 19.31 -7.67
N GLN A 174 -1.47 18.57 -7.61
CA GLN A 174 -2.84 19.04 -7.89
C GLN A 174 -3.57 19.52 -6.63
N GLY A 175 -2.92 19.37 -5.46
CA GLY A 175 -3.50 19.61 -4.15
C GLY A 175 -4.40 18.46 -3.69
N MET A 176 -4.38 18.18 -2.38
CA MET A 176 -5.28 17.19 -1.80
C MET A 176 -6.71 17.72 -1.77
N LYS A 177 -7.67 16.89 -2.23
CA LYS A 177 -9.10 17.19 -2.23
C LYS A 177 -9.87 15.91 -1.90
N PHE A 178 -10.97 16.06 -1.17
CA PHE A 178 -11.77 14.94 -0.66
C PHE A 178 -13.24 15.12 -1.03
N LEU A 179 -14.01 14.04 -0.96
CA LEU A 179 -15.47 14.02 -1.00
C LEU A 179 -16.01 13.87 0.41
N SER A 180 -17.14 14.49 0.69
CA SER A 180 -17.99 14.09 1.82
C SER A 180 -18.61 12.70 1.59
N ASN A 181 -19.11 12.07 2.66
CA ASN A 181 -19.83 10.79 2.54
C ASN A 181 -21.06 10.91 1.61
N GLU A 182 -21.82 12.00 1.70
CA GLU A 182 -23.01 12.25 0.85
C GLU A 182 -22.64 12.40 -0.63
N GLU A 183 -21.61 13.19 -0.95
CA GLU A 183 -21.15 13.34 -2.33
C GLU A 183 -20.66 12.00 -2.91
N ALA A 184 -19.93 11.23 -2.10
CA ALA A 184 -19.40 9.93 -2.48
C ALA A 184 -20.52 8.91 -2.75
N GLU A 185 -21.57 8.88 -1.92
CA GLU A 185 -22.76 8.04 -2.11
C GLU A 185 -23.52 8.43 -3.38
N ARG A 186 -23.76 9.73 -3.60
CA ARG A 186 -24.41 10.23 -4.81
C ARG A 186 -23.63 9.83 -6.07
N LEU A 187 -22.30 9.98 -6.04
CA LEU A 187 -21.44 9.59 -7.15
C LEU A 187 -21.39 8.07 -7.35
N ALA A 188 -21.46 7.27 -6.28
CA ALA A 188 -21.48 5.82 -6.40
C ALA A 188 -22.69 5.31 -7.20
N GLY A 189 -23.83 6.00 -7.09
CA GLY A 189 -25.02 5.73 -7.91
C GLY A 189 -24.98 6.35 -9.31
N ALA A 190 -24.44 7.56 -9.45
CA ALA A 190 -24.47 8.32 -10.71
C ALA A 190 -23.35 7.94 -11.71
N ASP A 191 -22.14 7.63 -11.21
CA ASP A 191 -20.99 7.23 -12.02
C ASP A 191 -20.05 6.33 -11.19
N ALA A 192 -20.29 5.02 -11.22
CA ALA A 192 -19.46 4.05 -10.52
C ALA A 192 -17.99 4.04 -10.98
N ASP A 193 -17.67 4.65 -12.13
CA ASP A 193 -16.33 4.75 -12.72
C ASP A 193 -15.76 6.18 -12.66
N TYR A 194 -16.24 7.00 -11.72
CA TYR A 194 -15.88 8.41 -11.59
C TYR A 194 -14.36 8.67 -11.56
N HIS A 195 -13.57 7.92 -10.77
CA HIS A 195 -12.12 8.12 -10.70
C HIS A 195 -11.42 7.63 -11.98
N ARG A 196 -11.89 6.51 -12.55
CA ARG A 196 -11.40 6.00 -13.84
C ARG A 196 -11.61 7.04 -14.95
N ARG A 197 -12.80 7.63 -15.03
CA ARG A 197 -13.15 8.65 -16.00
C ARG A 197 -12.32 9.92 -15.81
N ASP A 198 -12.21 10.42 -14.57
CA ASP A 198 -11.43 11.62 -14.28
C ASP A 198 -9.98 11.51 -14.76
N LEU A 199 -9.28 10.41 -14.43
CA LEU A 199 -7.88 10.22 -14.84
C LEU A 199 -7.75 10.12 -16.36
N TYR A 200 -8.61 9.32 -17.00
CA TYR A 200 -8.56 9.12 -18.45
C TYR A 200 -8.79 10.44 -19.20
N ASP A 201 -9.86 11.16 -18.84
CA ASP A 201 -10.24 12.41 -19.48
C ASP A 201 -9.21 13.51 -19.21
N ALA A 202 -8.52 13.50 -18.06
CA ALA A 202 -7.47 14.45 -17.73
C ALA A 202 -6.27 14.31 -18.66
N ILE A 203 -5.79 13.09 -18.83
CA ILE A 203 -4.67 12.82 -19.74
C ILE A 203 -5.09 13.06 -21.20
N ALA A 204 -6.30 12.67 -21.58
CA ALA A 204 -6.80 12.87 -22.95
C ALA A 204 -6.87 14.34 -23.36
N ARG A 205 -7.07 15.27 -22.41
CA ARG A 205 -7.10 16.72 -22.64
C ARG A 205 -5.78 17.43 -22.33
N GLY A 206 -4.70 16.69 -22.04
CA GLY A 206 -3.37 17.23 -21.71
C GLY A 206 -3.23 17.83 -20.31
N ASP A 207 -4.19 17.59 -19.41
CA ASP A 207 -4.14 17.94 -17.98
C ASP A 207 -3.42 16.82 -17.20
N ASN A 208 -2.14 16.62 -17.52
CA ASN A 208 -1.32 15.52 -17.02
C ASN A 208 -1.08 15.67 -15.50
N PRO A 209 -1.52 14.71 -14.67
CA PRO A 209 -1.24 14.77 -13.25
C PRO A 209 0.19 14.37 -12.95
N SER A 210 0.79 15.08 -11.99
CA SER A 210 2.15 14.86 -11.49
C SER A 210 2.24 14.80 -9.98
N TRP A 211 3.26 14.08 -9.49
CA TRP A 211 3.61 13.95 -8.08
C TRP A 211 5.10 14.12 -7.89
N ASP A 212 5.48 14.85 -6.86
CA ASP A 212 6.88 14.92 -6.43
C ASP A 212 7.19 13.74 -5.50
N LEU A 213 8.23 12.98 -5.82
CA LEU A 213 8.78 11.97 -4.94
C LEU A 213 9.68 12.64 -3.89
N TRP A 214 9.36 12.36 -2.64
CA TRP A 214 10.16 12.68 -1.47
C TRP A 214 10.48 11.40 -0.71
N VAL A 215 11.65 11.35 -0.08
CA VAL A 215 12.08 10.25 0.78
C VAL A 215 12.45 10.75 2.18
N GLN A 216 12.13 9.97 3.20
CA GLN A 216 12.82 10.08 4.50
C GLN A 216 13.95 9.05 4.50
N ILE A 217 15.13 9.44 4.99
CA ILE A 217 16.30 8.57 5.06
C ILE A 217 16.77 8.49 6.51
N MET A 218 16.88 7.26 7.01
CA MET A 218 17.38 6.93 8.34
C MET A 218 18.69 6.13 8.18
N PRO A 219 19.79 6.53 8.83
CA PRO A 219 21.02 5.74 8.87
C PRO A 219 20.76 4.30 9.32
N PHE A 220 21.52 3.33 8.78
CA PHE A 220 21.29 1.91 9.04
C PHE A 220 21.26 1.55 10.54
N GLU A 221 22.21 2.09 11.31
CA GLU A 221 22.39 1.82 12.73
C GLU A 221 21.29 2.43 13.61
N ASP A 222 20.72 3.57 13.19
CA ASP A 222 19.69 4.28 13.97
C ASP A 222 18.44 3.42 14.17
N ALA A 223 18.08 2.59 13.18
CA ALA A 223 16.92 1.72 13.27
C ALA A 223 16.98 0.72 14.43
N LYS A 224 18.18 0.36 14.91
CA LYS A 224 18.36 -0.57 16.03
C LYS A 224 17.81 0.01 17.34
N THR A 225 17.89 1.34 17.51
CA THR A 225 17.58 2.02 18.77
C THR A 225 16.50 3.08 18.65
N TYR A 226 16.07 3.44 17.44
CA TYR A 226 15.05 4.46 17.24
C TYR A 226 13.77 4.17 18.06
N ARG A 227 13.25 5.22 18.70
CA ARG A 227 12.16 5.17 19.69
C ARG A 227 10.83 4.61 19.17
N ILE A 228 10.62 4.63 17.87
CA ILE A 228 9.48 4.00 17.18
C ILE A 228 10.04 2.89 16.30
N ASN A 229 9.44 1.71 16.29
CA ASN A 229 9.92 0.63 15.42
C ASN A 229 9.77 1.02 13.95
N PRO A 230 10.87 1.23 13.20
CA PRO A 230 10.76 1.66 11.80
C PRO A 230 10.19 0.55 10.90
N PHE A 231 10.23 -0.71 11.34
CA PHE A 231 9.77 -1.87 10.58
C PHE A 231 8.32 -2.26 10.91
N ASP A 232 7.66 -1.54 11.80
CA ASP A 232 6.22 -1.69 12.05
C ASP A 232 5.42 -0.83 11.06
N LEU A 233 4.70 -1.50 10.15
CA LEU A 233 3.89 -0.84 9.11
C LEU A 233 2.74 0.02 9.65
N THR A 234 2.40 -0.09 10.93
CA THR A 234 1.39 0.77 11.58
C THR A 234 1.96 2.12 12.02
N LYS A 235 3.28 2.34 11.82
CA LYS A 235 4.01 3.52 12.30
C LYS A 235 4.52 4.42 11.17
N ILE A 236 4.40 5.73 11.38
CA ILE A 236 5.13 6.74 10.61
C ILE A 236 6.42 7.12 11.32
N TRP A 237 7.37 7.67 10.56
CA TRP A 237 8.53 8.37 11.10
C TRP A 237 8.22 9.87 11.20
N PRO A 238 8.22 10.47 12.40
CA PRO A 238 8.11 11.91 12.55
C PRO A 238 9.07 12.67 11.64
N LYS A 239 8.53 13.60 10.86
CA LYS A 239 9.33 14.40 9.91
C LYS A 239 10.32 15.34 10.61
N ALA A 240 10.10 15.62 11.90
CA ALA A 240 11.02 16.39 12.72
C ALA A 240 12.34 15.63 12.97
N ASP A 241 12.27 14.29 13.03
CA ASP A 241 13.43 13.44 13.28
C ASP A 241 14.13 13.10 11.96
N TYR A 242 13.35 12.71 10.95
CA TYR A 242 13.84 12.41 9.61
C TYR A 242 13.10 13.26 8.58
N PRO A 243 13.64 14.43 8.18
CA PRO A 243 12.97 15.29 7.22
C PRO A 243 12.87 14.64 5.84
N ARG A 244 11.95 15.15 5.02
CA ARG A 244 11.78 14.71 3.64
C ARG A 244 12.82 15.37 2.74
N MET A 245 13.43 14.58 1.87
CA MET A 245 14.32 15.02 0.82
C MET A 245 13.68 14.72 -0.54
N LYS A 246 13.68 15.69 -1.46
CA LYS A 246 13.10 15.51 -2.79
C LYS A 246 14.05 14.63 -3.62
N VAL A 247 13.48 13.84 -4.53
CA VAL A 247 14.22 12.97 -5.47
C VAL A 247 13.92 13.40 -6.91
N GLY A 248 12.64 13.54 -7.24
CA GLY A 248 12.21 13.77 -8.62
C GLY A 248 10.71 13.95 -8.72
N THR A 249 10.19 13.96 -9.94
CA THR A 249 8.78 14.15 -10.24
C THR A 249 8.31 13.08 -11.22
N MET A 250 7.18 12.43 -10.91
CA MET A 250 6.44 11.61 -11.88
C MET A 250 5.35 12.44 -12.54
N GLU A 251 5.14 12.27 -13.84
CA GLU A 251 4.00 12.81 -14.59
C GLU A 251 3.34 11.68 -15.38
N LEU A 252 2.00 11.55 -15.29
CA LEU A 252 1.24 10.62 -16.12
C LEU A 252 0.70 11.35 -17.34
N ASN A 253 1.09 10.90 -18.52
CA ASN A 253 0.89 11.63 -19.78
C ASN A 253 0.34 10.77 -20.92
N ARG A 254 0.11 9.47 -20.68
CA ARG A 254 -0.37 8.56 -21.73
C ARG A 254 -1.39 7.55 -21.21
N ASN A 255 -2.60 7.61 -21.75
CA ASN A 255 -3.64 6.61 -21.49
C ASN A 255 -3.25 5.24 -22.08
N PRO A 256 -3.74 4.13 -21.50
CA PRO A 256 -3.57 2.82 -22.10
C PRO A 256 -4.29 2.77 -23.45
N ALA A 257 -3.63 2.17 -24.45
CA ALA A 257 -4.24 1.84 -25.73
C ALA A 257 -5.27 0.70 -25.58
N ASN A 258 -5.05 -0.21 -24.62
CA ASN A 258 -6.00 -1.26 -24.30
C ASN A 258 -6.04 -1.52 -22.79
N PHE A 259 -7.16 -1.18 -22.15
CA PHE A 259 -7.34 -1.32 -20.71
C PHE A 259 -7.06 -2.74 -20.21
N PHE A 260 -7.58 -3.77 -20.90
CA PHE A 260 -7.41 -5.14 -20.43
C PHE A 260 -5.95 -5.59 -20.53
N ALA A 261 -5.31 -5.38 -21.68
CA ALA A 261 -3.95 -5.83 -21.93
C ALA A 261 -2.89 -5.06 -21.12
N GLU A 262 -3.13 -3.79 -20.81
CA GLU A 262 -2.12 -2.92 -20.18
C GLU A 262 -2.43 -2.61 -18.72
N ILE A 263 -3.70 -2.61 -18.29
CA ILE A 263 -4.05 -2.32 -16.90
C ILE A 263 -4.52 -3.58 -16.18
N GLU A 264 -5.46 -4.33 -16.74
CA GLU A 264 -5.98 -5.53 -16.07
C GLU A 264 -4.91 -6.63 -16.00
N GLN A 265 -4.05 -6.75 -17.02
CA GLN A 265 -2.94 -7.70 -17.04
C GLN A 265 -1.62 -7.18 -16.44
N ALA A 266 -1.57 -5.93 -15.96
CA ALA A 266 -0.39 -5.43 -15.24
C ALA A 266 -0.13 -6.24 -13.95
N ALA A 267 1.12 -6.61 -13.74
CA ALA A 267 1.59 -7.37 -12.59
C ALA A 267 2.69 -6.58 -11.88
N PHE A 268 2.32 -6.02 -10.73
CA PHE A 268 3.25 -5.31 -9.84
C PHE A 268 3.68 -6.24 -8.71
N SER A 269 4.93 -6.21 -8.28
CA SER A 269 5.38 -7.03 -7.13
C SER A 269 6.43 -6.27 -6.33
N PRO A 270 6.31 -6.15 -4.98
CA PRO A 270 7.40 -5.65 -4.15
C PRO A 270 8.69 -6.46 -4.25
N GLY A 271 8.64 -7.67 -4.83
CA GLY A 271 9.83 -8.47 -5.14
C GLY A 271 10.60 -8.03 -6.40
N ASN A 272 10.03 -7.14 -7.20
CA ASN A 272 10.71 -6.55 -8.36
C ASN A 272 11.56 -5.36 -7.88
N MET A 273 12.72 -5.70 -7.33
CA MET A 273 13.76 -4.74 -6.93
C MET A 273 14.82 -4.62 -8.02
N VAL A 274 15.63 -3.57 -7.91
CA VAL A 274 16.81 -3.30 -8.75
C VAL A 274 18.01 -3.03 -7.83
N PRO A 275 19.25 -3.22 -8.29
CA PRO A 275 20.45 -2.95 -7.49
C PRO A 275 20.38 -1.60 -6.78
N GLY A 276 20.76 -1.55 -5.50
CA GLY A 276 20.69 -0.32 -4.70
C GLY A 276 19.34 -0.06 -4.03
N VAL A 277 18.33 -0.91 -4.26
CA VAL A 277 17.05 -0.92 -3.52
C VAL A 277 16.79 -2.31 -2.94
N GLY A 278 16.61 -2.37 -1.62
CA GLY A 278 16.38 -3.61 -0.88
C GLY A 278 15.10 -3.61 -0.06
N MET A 279 14.78 -4.79 0.49
CA MET A 279 13.72 -4.95 1.50
C MET A 279 14.20 -4.51 2.88
N SER A 280 13.31 -4.61 3.86
CA SER A 280 13.62 -4.42 5.28
C SER A 280 13.03 -5.56 6.12
N PRO A 281 13.38 -5.64 7.42
CA PRO A 281 12.75 -6.55 8.39
C PRO A 281 11.24 -6.33 8.65
N ASP A 282 10.57 -5.45 7.90
CA ASP A 282 9.10 -5.31 7.96
C ASP A 282 8.43 -6.63 7.53
N LYS A 283 7.78 -7.31 8.49
CA LYS A 283 7.12 -8.61 8.31
C LYS A 283 6.05 -8.56 7.23
N MET A 284 5.37 -7.42 7.07
CA MET A 284 4.39 -7.24 6.01
C MET A 284 5.07 -7.17 4.64
N LEU A 285 6.16 -6.41 4.51
CA LEU A 285 6.89 -6.30 3.25
C LEU A 285 7.43 -7.67 2.79
N LEU A 286 8.03 -8.44 3.72
CA LEU A 286 8.53 -9.79 3.45
C LEU A 286 7.42 -10.75 3.01
N GLY A 287 6.24 -10.70 3.66
CA GLY A 287 5.09 -11.50 3.23
C GLY A 287 4.57 -11.11 1.85
N ARG A 288 4.58 -9.81 1.52
CA ARG A 288 4.17 -9.30 0.20
C ARG A 288 5.14 -9.72 -0.92
N ASN A 289 6.44 -9.81 -0.63
CA ASN A 289 7.42 -10.26 -1.62
C ASN A 289 7.02 -11.62 -2.25
N PHE A 290 6.58 -12.56 -1.42
CA PHE A 290 6.08 -13.85 -1.87
C PHE A 290 4.71 -13.75 -2.57
N ALA A 291 3.74 -13.11 -1.90
CA ALA A 291 2.32 -13.25 -2.24
C ALA A 291 1.94 -12.74 -3.64
N TYR A 292 2.63 -11.72 -4.16
CA TYR A 292 2.24 -11.09 -5.43
C TYR A 292 2.55 -11.99 -6.63
N ALA A 293 3.78 -12.53 -6.69
CA ALA A 293 4.17 -13.42 -7.77
C ALA A 293 3.33 -14.72 -7.77
N ASP A 294 3.03 -15.26 -6.59
CA ASP A 294 2.12 -16.41 -6.45
C ASP A 294 0.73 -16.12 -7.04
N ALA A 295 0.09 -15.03 -6.60
CA ALA A 295 -1.23 -14.64 -7.09
C ALA A 295 -1.25 -14.37 -8.61
N GLN A 296 -0.18 -13.83 -9.18
CA GLN A 296 -0.07 -13.51 -10.60
C GLN A 296 0.03 -14.76 -11.49
N ARG A 297 0.73 -15.80 -11.02
CA ARG A 297 0.80 -17.09 -11.74
C ARG A 297 -0.58 -17.71 -11.90
N TYR A 298 -1.43 -17.62 -10.87
CA TYR A 298 -2.81 -18.07 -10.96
C TYR A 298 -3.68 -17.13 -11.82
N ARG A 299 -3.60 -15.82 -11.55
CA ARG A 299 -4.50 -14.83 -12.15
C ARG A 299 -4.29 -14.63 -13.65
N ILE A 300 -3.04 -14.59 -14.08
CA ILE A 300 -2.65 -14.29 -15.47
C ILE A 300 -2.13 -15.54 -16.16
N GLY A 301 -1.21 -16.25 -15.50
CA GLY A 301 -0.57 -17.46 -16.02
C GLY A 301 0.93 -17.52 -15.71
N THR A 302 1.53 -18.69 -15.91
CA THR A 302 2.95 -18.96 -15.57
C THR A 302 3.92 -17.96 -16.20
N ASN A 303 3.70 -17.58 -17.46
CA ASN A 303 4.57 -16.71 -18.24
C ASN A 303 4.08 -15.25 -18.28
N PHE A 304 3.38 -14.77 -17.25
CA PHE A 304 2.79 -13.42 -17.21
C PHE A 304 3.80 -12.28 -17.42
N GLN A 305 5.07 -12.50 -17.07
CA GLN A 305 6.16 -11.53 -17.24
C GLN A 305 6.54 -11.32 -18.72
N GLN A 306 6.12 -12.21 -19.64
CA GLN A 306 6.34 -12.03 -21.08
C GLN A 306 5.30 -11.11 -21.73
N LEU A 307 4.20 -10.80 -21.03
CA LEU A 307 3.23 -9.81 -21.55
C LEU A 307 3.91 -8.45 -21.66
N PRO A 308 3.68 -7.67 -22.74
CA PRO A 308 4.41 -6.43 -23.00
C PRO A 308 4.45 -5.46 -21.82
N VAL A 309 3.34 -5.30 -21.11
CA VAL A 309 3.27 -4.37 -19.96
C VAL A 309 4.07 -4.82 -18.73
N ASN A 310 4.36 -6.12 -18.61
CA ASN A 310 5.12 -6.70 -17.49
C ASN A 310 6.58 -6.95 -17.82
N ARG A 311 6.91 -6.99 -19.12
CA ARG A 311 8.24 -7.31 -19.61
C ARG A 311 9.20 -6.15 -19.30
N PRO A 312 10.41 -6.43 -18.79
CA PRO A 312 11.42 -5.38 -18.66
C PRO A 312 11.95 -4.96 -20.04
N ILE A 313 12.51 -3.76 -20.11
CA ILE A 313 13.09 -3.22 -21.35
C ILE A 313 14.52 -3.70 -21.61
N VAL A 314 15.11 -4.41 -20.65
CA VAL A 314 16.45 -4.99 -20.74
C VAL A 314 16.40 -6.42 -21.26
N ASP A 315 17.55 -6.91 -21.74
CA ASP A 315 17.70 -8.31 -22.10
C ASP A 315 17.51 -9.22 -20.87
N VAL A 316 16.61 -10.21 -20.98
CA VAL A 316 16.30 -11.12 -19.89
C VAL A 316 17.00 -12.46 -20.08
N HIS A 317 17.93 -12.78 -19.18
CA HIS A 317 18.60 -14.06 -19.12
C HIS A 317 18.25 -14.83 -17.84
N SER A 318 16.98 -15.24 -17.70
CA SER A 318 16.50 -16.03 -16.55
C SER A 318 16.53 -17.53 -16.83
N TYR A 319 16.87 -18.36 -15.83
CA TYR A 319 16.73 -19.82 -15.89
C TYR A 319 15.27 -20.29 -15.64
N ASN A 320 14.36 -19.83 -16.50
CA ASN A 320 12.95 -20.21 -16.51
C ASN A 320 12.58 -20.74 -17.92
N PHE A 321 11.93 -21.90 -17.99
CA PHE A 321 11.67 -22.65 -19.22
C PHE A 321 10.24 -23.24 -19.19
N GLU A 322 9.67 -23.49 -20.36
CA GLU A 322 8.36 -24.14 -20.53
C GLU A 322 7.17 -23.33 -19.96
N GLY A 323 6.20 -24.01 -19.35
CA GLY A 323 4.98 -23.40 -18.84
C GLY A 323 3.96 -23.03 -19.94
N ASN A 324 2.72 -22.83 -19.52
CA ASN A 324 1.64 -22.47 -20.45
C ASN A 324 1.90 -21.10 -21.09
N MET A 325 1.51 -20.96 -22.36
CA MET A 325 1.61 -19.72 -23.13
C MET A 325 3.04 -19.14 -23.20
N TRP A 326 4.06 -20.00 -23.30
CA TRP A 326 5.45 -19.59 -23.47
C TRP A 326 5.65 -18.99 -24.87
N TYR A 327 5.78 -17.66 -24.96
CA TYR A 327 5.88 -16.93 -26.22
C TYR A 327 7.34 -16.65 -26.60
N GLU A 328 8.11 -16.09 -25.66
CA GLU A 328 9.55 -15.84 -25.81
C GLU A 328 10.33 -17.07 -25.32
N HIS A 329 10.50 -18.07 -26.19
CA HIS A 329 11.23 -19.30 -25.86
C HIS A 329 12.75 -19.11 -25.87
N THR A 330 13.48 -19.93 -25.10
CA THR A 330 14.95 -19.84 -25.01
C THR A 330 15.68 -20.67 -26.07
N GLY A 331 14.98 -21.31 -27.00
CA GLY A 331 15.58 -22.09 -28.09
C GLY A 331 16.35 -23.30 -27.55
N HIS A 332 17.65 -23.36 -27.84
CA HIS A 332 18.52 -24.49 -27.47
C HIS A 332 19.42 -24.21 -26.24
N ARG A 333 19.18 -23.10 -25.53
CA ARG A 333 19.91 -22.72 -24.31
C ARG A 333 19.88 -23.84 -23.28
N ARG A 334 20.99 -24.07 -22.57
CA ARG A 334 21.08 -25.13 -21.56
C ARG A 334 20.16 -24.82 -20.37
N PRO A 335 19.32 -25.77 -19.94
CA PRO A 335 18.39 -25.54 -18.84
C PRO A 335 19.01 -25.76 -17.45
N TYR A 336 20.34 -25.75 -17.33
CA TYR A 336 21.06 -26.06 -16.10
C TYR A 336 22.37 -25.27 -15.96
N VAL A 337 22.87 -25.23 -14.72
CA VAL A 337 24.14 -24.61 -14.31
C VAL A 337 24.89 -25.50 -13.30
N PRO A 338 26.23 -25.40 -13.21
CA PRO A 338 27.13 -24.88 -14.23
C PRO A 338 27.02 -25.67 -15.55
N ASN A 339 27.43 -25.08 -16.68
CA ASN A 339 27.45 -25.78 -17.97
C ASN A 339 28.71 -25.45 -18.79
N SER A 340 29.12 -26.37 -19.67
CA SER A 340 30.33 -26.25 -20.50
C SER A 340 30.07 -25.65 -21.89
N PHE A 341 28.90 -25.02 -22.11
CA PHE A 341 28.45 -24.60 -23.45
C PHE A 341 28.33 -23.09 -23.61
N GLY A 342 28.77 -22.31 -22.60
CA GLY A 342 28.85 -20.86 -22.67
C GLY A 342 27.56 -20.12 -22.31
N ASP A 343 26.53 -20.81 -21.82
CA ASP A 343 25.35 -20.14 -21.27
C ASP A 343 25.68 -19.61 -19.86
N SER A 344 25.72 -18.29 -19.69
CA SER A 344 26.12 -17.62 -18.45
C SER A 344 25.13 -17.84 -17.29
N TRP A 345 25.62 -17.78 -16.05
CA TRP A 345 24.83 -17.82 -14.83
C TRP A 345 25.45 -16.94 -13.75
N SER A 346 24.72 -16.73 -12.65
CA SER A 346 25.19 -16.01 -11.47
C SER A 346 25.45 -16.99 -10.32
N ASP A 347 26.55 -16.78 -9.60
CA ASP A 347 27.00 -17.62 -8.48
C ASP A 347 27.77 -16.77 -7.46
N GLU A 348 27.30 -15.53 -7.26
CA GLU A 348 27.90 -14.63 -6.26
C GLU A 348 27.70 -15.23 -4.86
N GLU A 349 28.80 -15.43 -4.14
CA GLU A 349 28.82 -16.01 -2.80
C GLU A 349 29.12 -14.96 -1.73
N GLY A 350 28.54 -15.12 -0.55
CA GLY A 350 28.82 -14.28 0.62
C GLY A 350 27.65 -13.39 1.03
N ILE A 351 27.98 -12.24 1.62
CA ILE A 351 26.98 -11.27 2.11
C ILE A 351 26.49 -10.47 0.91
N VAL A 352 25.18 -10.52 0.65
CA VAL A 352 24.55 -9.66 -0.37
C VAL A 352 24.55 -8.20 0.08
N ASP A 353 24.63 -7.28 -0.88
CA ASP A 353 24.65 -5.83 -0.61
C ASP A 353 23.42 -5.39 0.20
N GLU A 354 22.21 -5.75 -0.25
CA GLU A 354 20.94 -5.45 0.42
C GLU A 354 20.63 -6.43 1.58
N SER A 355 21.51 -6.51 2.57
CA SER A 355 21.41 -7.41 3.73
C SER A 355 21.20 -6.69 5.07
N TRP A 356 20.76 -7.44 6.08
CA TRP A 356 20.75 -7.01 7.48
C TRP A 356 21.04 -8.21 8.40
N GLU A 357 21.38 -7.92 9.66
CA GLU A 357 21.68 -8.95 10.65
C GLU A 357 20.41 -9.44 11.36
N ASN A 358 20.42 -10.72 11.76
CA ASN A 358 19.40 -11.31 12.61
C ASN A 358 20.06 -12.29 13.57
N ASP A 359 19.54 -12.35 14.80
CA ASP A 359 19.89 -13.34 15.82
C ASP A 359 18.63 -13.64 16.66
N GLY A 360 18.45 -14.90 17.04
CA GLY A 360 17.31 -15.35 17.84
C GLY A 360 16.75 -16.72 17.46
N GLU A 361 15.86 -17.23 18.30
CA GLU A 361 15.14 -18.49 18.07
C GLU A 361 14.02 -18.32 17.02
N LEU A 362 13.62 -19.43 16.39
CA LEU A 362 12.44 -19.44 15.53
C LEU A 362 11.17 -19.33 16.39
N VAL A 363 10.52 -18.17 16.34
CA VAL A 363 9.37 -17.83 17.20
C VAL A 363 8.21 -17.25 16.41
N ARG A 364 7.00 -17.32 17.01
CA ARG A 364 5.82 -16.58 16.57
C ARG A 364 5.43 -15.59 17.66
N GLN A 365 5.87 -14.36 17.54
CA GLN A 365 5.62 -13.32 18.53
C GLN A 365 5.39 -11.96 17.86
N ALA A 366 4.72 -11.07 18.59
CA ALA A 366 4.63 -9.65 18.25
C ALA A 366 6.03 -9.01 18.19
N TYR A 367 6.13 -7.83 17.60
CA TYR A 367 7.37 -7.05 17.72
C TYR A 367 7.64 -6.72 19.18
N THR A 368 8.92 -6.74 19.57
CA THR A 368 9.35 -6.08 20.80
C THR A 368 9.07 -4.59 20.65
N LEU A 369 8.30 -4.03 21.58
CA LEU A 369 7.95 -2.61 21.58
C LEU A 369 9.19 -1.75 21.84
N ARG A 370 9.33 -0.67 21.08
CA ARG A 370 10.24 0.45 21.38
C ARG A 370 9.59 1.42 22.37
N GLU A 371 10.36 2.38 22.87
CA GLU A 371 9.94 3.36 23.89
C GLU A 371 8.60 4.04 23.57
N ASP A 372 8.42 4.50 22.33
CA ASP A 372 7.23 5.25 21.90
C ASP A 372 6.24 4.39 21.09
N ASP A 373 6.51 3.08 20.96
CA ASP A 373 5.57 2.20 20.31
C ASP A 373 4.30 2.04 21.16
N GLY A 374 3.17 2.16 20.48
CA GLY A 374 1.85 1.91 21.01
C GLY A 374 0.86 1.85 19.86
N ASP A 375 -0.24 1.13 20.06
CA ASP A 375 -1.26 0.99 19.02
C ASP A 375 -2.04 2.29 18.80
N PHE A 376 -2.23 3.07 19.87
CA PHE A 376 -3.07 4.26 19.87
C PHE A 376 -2.28 5.59 19.82
N ASN A 377 -0.99 5.60 20.13
CA ASN A 377 -0.18 6.82 20.28
C ASN A 377 -0.22 7.73 19.03
N GLN A 378 0.09 7.17 17.85
CA GLN A 378 0.10 7.93 16.60
C GLN A 378 -1.31 8.19 16.06
N ALA A 379 -2.28 7.32 16.35
CA ALA A 379 -3.69 7.57 16.04
C ALA A 379 -4.22 8.80 16.80
N GLY A 380 -3.95 8.87 18.11
CA GLY A 380 -4.31 10.02 18.93
C GLY A 380 -3.59 11.30 18.50
N THR A 381 -2.31 11.21 18.10
CA THR A 381 -1.58 12.35 17.54
C THR A 381 -2.22 12.86 16.24
N LEU A 382 -2.63 11.96 15.34
CA LEU A 382 -3.36 12.32 14.12
C LEU A 382 -4.66 13.09 14.45
N VAL A 383 -5.41 12.63 15.43
CA VAL A 383 -6.70 13.23 15.83
C VAL A 383 -6.52 14.58 16.54
N ARG A 384 -5.57 14.68 17.47
CA ARG A 384 -5.36 15.88 18.30
C ARG A 384 -4.56 16.97 17.60
N GLU A 385 -3.47 16.59 16.93
CA GLU A 385 -2.44 17.55 16.49
C GLU A 385 -2.44 17.80 14.98
N VAL A 386 -3.05 16.90 14.19
CA VAL A 386 -3.05 17.01 12.71
C VAL A 386 -4.41 17.42 12.16
N MET A 387 -5.51 16.93 12.76
CA MET A 387 -6.85 17.36 12.36
C MET A 387 -7.18 18.73 12.95
N ASP A 388 -7.93 19.54 12.20
CA ASP A 388 -8.63 20.71 12.75
C ASP A 388 -9.99 20.31 13.37
N ASP A 389 -10.71 21.28 13.95
CA ASP A 389 -12.00 21.02 14.60
C ASP A 389 -13.05 20.48 13.63
N ALA A 390 -13.11 21.01 12.41
CA ALA A 390 -14.08 20.56 11.41
C ALA A 390 -13.79 19.12 10.96
N GLN A 391 -12.51 18.76 10.83
CA GLN A 391 -12.07 17.41 10.52
C GLN A 391 -12.39 16.43 11.65
N ARG A 392 -12.28 16.86 12.92
CA ARG A 392 -12.70 16.06 14.07
C ARG A 392 -14.21 15.87 14.11
N ASP A 393 -14.99 16.90 13.78
CA ASP A 393 -16.45 16.80 13.68
C ASP A 393 -16.86 15.77 12.60
N GLU A 394 -16.27 15.86 11.40
CA GLU A 394 -16.53 14.91 10.31
C GLU A 394 -16.08 13.49 10.65
N LEU A 395 -14.98 13.34 11.39
CA LEU A 395 -14.52 12.04 11.88
C LEU A 395 -15.57 11.41 12.80
N VAL A 396 -16.12 12.19 13.75
CA VAL A 396 -17.16 11.71 14.66
C VAL A 396 -18.40 11.25 13.89
N GLU A 397 -18.88 12.06 12.95
CA GLU A 397 -20.04 11.71 12.10
C GLU A 397 -19.78 10.46 11.27
N THR A 398 -18.61 10.35 10.65
CA THR A 398 -18.24 9.21 9.81
C THR A 398 -18.15 7.92 10.62
N VAL A 399 -17.48 7.95 11.77
CA VAL A 399 -17.37 6.78 12.64
C VAL A 399 -18.75 6.39 13.17
N ALA A 400 -19.53 7.33 13.70
CA ALA A 400 -20.86 7.06 14.22
C ALA A 400 -21.80 6.47 13.17
N GLY A 401 -21.81 7.01 11.94
CA GLY A 401 -22.60 6.45 10.84
C GLY A 401 -22.18 5.03 10.46
N SER A 402 -20.87 4.72 10.50
CA SER A 402 -20.40 3.36 10.26
C SER A 402 -20.78 2.36 11.36
N LEU A 403 -21.13 2.85 12.55
CA LEU A 403 -21.57 2.04 13.70
C LEU A 403 -23.09 1.83 13.75
N GLU A 404 -23.87 2.48 12.87
CA GLU A 404 -25.33 2.42 12.88
C GLU A 404 -25.87 0.98 12.91
N THR A 405 -25.32 0.11 12.07
CA THR A 405 -25.74 -1.28 11.92
C THR A 405 -24.87 -2.28 12.70
N VAL A 406 -23.96 -1.80 13.55
CA VAL A 406 -23.06 -2.67 14.31
C VAL A 406 -23.79 -3.22 15.53
N ILE A 407 -23.68 -4.52 15.77
CA ILE A 407 -24.35 -5.20 16.88
C ILE A 407 -23.40 -5.43 18.06
N GLU A 408 -23.96 -5.65 19.25
CA GLU A 408 -23.17 -6.00 20.44
C GLU A 408 -22.59 -7.42 20.36
N PRO A 409 -21.41 -7.68 20.98
CA PRO A 409 -20.59 -6.78 21.81
C PRO A 409 -19.64 -5.85 21.02
N VAL A 410 -19.67 -5.91 19.68
CA VAL A 410 -18.73 -5.19 18.82
C VAL A 410 -18.92 -3.68 18.91
N LEU A 411 -20.18 -3.22 19.05
CA LEU A 411 -20.50 -1.80 19.20
C LEU A 411 -19.83 -1.21 20.45
N SER A 412 -19.94 -1.89 21.60
CA SER A 412 -19.26 -1.48 22.84
C SER A 412 -17.74 -1.50 22.71
N ASN A 413 -17.17 -2.52 22.05
CA ASN A 413 -15.73 -2.56 21.77
C ASN A 413 -15.27 -1.37 20.91
N ALA A 414 -16.08 -0.94 19.94
CA ALA A 414 -15.76 0.20 19.08
C ALA A 414 -15.77 1.54 19.83
N PHE A 415 -16.63 1.69 20.84
CA PHE A 415 -16.60 2.86 21.72
C PHE A 415 -15.32 2.88 22.56
N GLN A 416 -14.94 1.76 23.18
CA GLN A 416 -13.70 1.69 23.95
C GLN A 416 -12.47 1.91 23.07
N TYR A 417 -12.43 1.31 21.89
CA TYR A 417 -11.38 1.52 20.90
C TYR A 417 -11.23 3.00 20.51
N SER A 418 -12.35 3.70 20.31
CA SER A 418 -12.35 5.12 19.97
C SER A 418 -11.84 5.98 21.13
N LYS A 419 -12.21 5.65 22.39
CA LYS A 419 -11.68 6.32 23.60
C LYS A 419 -10.19 6.07 23.80
N ASN A 420 -9.71 4.88 23.47
CA ASN A 420 -8.28 4.56 23.51
C ASN A 420 -7.46 5.38 22.50
N ILE A 421 -8.04 5.77 21.35
CA ILE A 421 -7.43 6.74 20.42
C ILE A 421 -7.41 8.13 21.06
N ASP A 422 -8.57 8.60 21.51
CA ASP A 422 -8.76 9.87 22.18
C ASP A 422 -10.07 9.88 22.99
N GLU A 423 -10.01 10.23 24.27
CA GLU A 423 -11.14 10.14 25.20
C GLU A 423 -12.31 11.06 24.80
N ASP A 424 -12.04 12.33 24.42
CA ASP A 424 -13.09 13.29 24.03
C ASP A 424 -13.79 12.82 22.74
N ILE A 425 -12.99 12.48 21.72
CA ILE A 425 -13.54 12.01 20.45
C ILE A 425 -14.28 10.68 20.62
N GLY A 426 -13.78 9.77 21.45
CA GLY A 426 -14.46 8.52 21.78
C GLY A 426 -15.82 8.74 22.44
N GLN A 427 -15.92 9.67 23.40
CA GLN A 427 -17.20 10.04 24.02
C GLN A 427 -18.18 10.67 23.02
N ARG A 428 -17.68 11.52 22.11
CA ARG A 428 -18.48 12.14 21.05
C ARG A 428 -18.99 11.12 20.04
N VAL A 429 -18.15 10.17 19.63
CA VAL A 429 -18.53 9.03 18.77
C VAL A 429 -19.60 8.20 19.45
N GLU A 430 -19.41 7.82 20.71
CA GLU A 430 -20.40 7.04 21.46
C GLU A 430 -21.75 7.77 21.53
N LYS A 431 -21.75 9.05 21.88
CA LYS A 431 -22.96 9.87 21.94
C LYS A 431 -23.66 9.94 20.59
N ALA A 432 -22.92 10.18 19.51
CA ALA A 432 -23.48 10.27 18.16
C ALA A 432 -24.02 8.91 17.67
N ALA A 433 -23.26 7.83 17.85
CA ALA A 433 -23.66 6.47 17.46
C ALA A 433 -24.94 6.02 18.17
N ARG A 434 -25.08 6.32 19.47
CA ARG A 434 -26.30 6.02 20.25
C ARG A 434 -27.55 6.73 19.74
N SER A 435 -27.40 7.80 18.95
CA SER A 435 -28.54 8.51 18.35
C SER A 435 -29.02 7.91 17.02
N VAL A 436 -28.19 7.08 16.37
CA VAL A 436 -28.47 6.49 15.05
C VAL A 436 -28.63 4.97 15.10
N THR A 437 -28.01 4.28 16.06
CA THR A 437 -28.12 2.82 16.18
C THR A 437 -29.50 2.37 16.64
N THR A 438 -29.94 1.20 16.16
CA THR A 438 -31.17 0.53 16.60
C THR A 438 -30.98 -0.39 17.80
N GLN A 439 -29.73 -0.55 18.29
CA GLN A 439 -29.41 -1.39 19.44
C GLN A 439 -29.75 -0.68 20.76
N THR A 440 -30.66 -1.26 21.55
CA THR A 440 -31.06 -0.71 22.86
C THR A 440 -30.45 -1.45 24.05
N ASP A 441 -30.13 -2.73 23.88
CA ASP A 441 -29.65 -3.59 24.95
C ASP A 441 -28.12 -3.59 24.97
N GLN A 442 -27.54 -3.08 26.06
CA GLN A 442 -26.09 -3.04 26.23
C GLN A 442 -25.58 -4.39 26.71
N GLN A 443 -24.63 -4.97 25.99
CA GLN A 443 -23.77 -6.02 26.52
C GLN A 443 -22.37 -5.43 26.75
N PRO A 444 -21.78 -5.56 27.94
CA PRO A 444 -20.42 -5.07 28.17
C PRO A 444 -19.46 -5.70 27.15
N GLY A 445 -18.85 -4.86 26.32
CA GLY A 445 -17.71 -5.24 25.50
C GLY A 445 -16.45 -5.44 26.35
N GLY A 446 -15.44 -6.09 25.79
CA GLY A 446 -14.11 -6.18 26.40
C GLY A 446 -13.25 -4.98 26.01
N ASP A 447 -12.28 -4.59 26.85
CA ASP A 447 -11.29 -3.61 26.43
C ASP A 447 -10.35 -4.28 25.40
N PRO A 448 -10.19 -3.71 24.19
CA PRO A 448 -9.18 -4.17 23.24
C PRO A 448 -7.77 -4.31 23.84
N LEU A 449 -7.45 -3.53 24.88
CA LEU A 449 -6.19 -3.63 25.62
C LEU A 449 -6.06 -4.91 26.44
N ASP A 450 -7.17 -5.50 26.90
CA ASP A 450 -7.18 -6.76 27.66
C ASP A 450 -6.90 -7.99 26.78
N ASN A 451 -6.96 -7.82 25.45
CA ASN A 451 -6.66 -8.85 24.47
C ASN A 451 -5.18 -8.93 24.08
N GLN A 452 -4.29 -8.19 24.75
CA GLN A 452 -2.83 -8.36 24.59
C GLN A 452 -2.40 -9.74 25.09
N ARG A 453 -2.48 -10.74 24.20
CA ARG A 453 -1.89 -12.08 24.36
C ARG A 453 -0.55 -12.20 23.66
#